data_AF-A0A7R9KA48-F1
#
_entry.id   AF-A0A7R9KA48-F1
#
_cell.length_a   1.000
_cell.length_b   1.000
_cell.length_c   1.000
_cell.angle_alpha   90.00
_cell.angle_beta   90.00
_cell.angle_gamma   90.00
#
_symmetry.space_group_name_H-M   'P 1'
#
loop_
_entity.id
_entity.type
_entity.pdbx_description
1 polymer ?
#
loop_
_entity_poly.entity_id
_entity_poly.type
_entity_poly.pdbx_seq_one_letter_code
_entity_poly.pdbx_strand_id
1 'polypeptide(L)'
;YEDNEEVVLWMNTVGPYHNRQETYAYFSLPFCAGTKETISHYHETLSEALQGVELEFSGLEIEFKADISTTPYCEIQLTEEKQKAFTYAVKNHYWYQMYLDDLPVWG
;
A
#
# COMPACT_ATOMS: atom_id res chain seq x y z
N TYR A 1 -14.42 5.68 -14.30
CA TYR A 1 -14.71 4.25 -14.13
C TYR A 1 -15.75 3.76 -15.11
N GLU A 2 -15.25 3.51 -16.33
CA GLU A 2 -15.80 2.56 -17.29
C GLU A 2 -15.43 1.13 -16.86
N ASP A 3 -16.16 0.15 -17.40
CA ASP A 3 -15.90 -1.26 -17.12
C ASP A 3 -14.48 -1.65 -17.63
N ASN A 4 -13.70 -2.32 -16.76
CA ASN A 4 -12.29 -2.69 -16.95
C ASN A 4 -11.29 -1.51 -16.99
N GLU A 5 -11.69 -0.33 -16.51
CA GLU A 5 -10.75 0.78 -16.32
C GLU A 5 -9.76 0.46 -15.18
N GLU A 6 -8.48 0.81 -15.36
CA GLU A 6 -7.43 0.63 -14.35
C GLU A 6 -7.73 1.49 -13.10
N VAL A 7 -7.72 0.86 -11.93
CA VAL A 7 -7.81 1.53 -10.63
C VAL A 7 -6.47 1.42 -9.93
N VAL A 8 -5.87 2.54 -9.57
CA VAL A 8 -4.56 2.56 -8.92
C VAL A 8 -4.71 2.61 -7.40
N LEU A 9 -4.05 1.68 -6.72
CA LEU A 9 -3.90 1.68 -5.26
C LEU A 9 -2.48 2.17 -4.89
N TRP A 10 -2.44 3.27 -4.15
CA TRP A 10 -1.23 3.90 -3.66
C TRP A 10 -1.02 3.60 -2.17
N MET A 11 0.17 3.14 -1.82
CA MET A 11 0.59 2.90 -0.45
C MET A 11 1.25 4.16 0.09
N ASN A 12 0.85 4.61 1.27
CA ASN A 12 1.40 5.81 1.87
C ASN A 12 2.27 5.46 3.08
N THR A 13 1.65 5.33 4.26
CA THR A 13 2.38 5.23 5.53
C THR A 13 1.81 4.18 6.46
N VAL A 14 2.67 3.74 7.37
CA VAL A 14 2.35 2.92 8.54
C VAL A 14 2.96 3.54 9.79
N GLY A 15 2.34 3.35 10.95
CA GLY A 15 2.90 3.84 12.20
C GLY A 15 2.11 3.40 13.43
N PRO A 16 2.67 3.53 14.63
CA PRO A 16 1.97 3.19 15.87
C PRO A 16 0.78 4.13 16.13
N TYR A 17 -0.40 3.57 16.42
CA TYR A 17 -1.61 4.37 16.66
C TYR A 17 -1.48 5.36 17.82
N HIS A 18 -0.70 4.98 18.85
CA HIS A 18 -0.49 5.78 20.05
C HIS A 18 0.54 6.91 19.87
N ASN A 19 1.34 6.91 18.79
CA ASN A 19 2.35 7.93 18.52
C ASN A 19 2.26 8.42 17.06
N ARG A 20 1.35 9.36 16.80
CA ARG A 20 1.08 9.86 15.44
C ARG A 20 2.19 10.72 14.82
N GLN A 21 3.22 11.09 15.59
CA GLN A 21 4.39 11.79 15.04
C GLN A 21 5.35 10.82 14.36
N GLU A 22 5.22 9.53 14.62
CA GLU A 22 6.04 8.46 14.08
C GLU A 22 5.31 7.80 12.92
N THR A 23 5.79 8.07 11.70
CA THR A 23 5.26 7.49 10.46
C THR A 23 6.41 6.99 9.61
N TYR A 24 6.22 5.81 9.04
CA TYR A 24 7.16 5.14 8.15
C TYR A 24 6.48 4.86 6.81
N ALA A 25 7.28 4.69 5.74
CA ALA A 25 6.77 4.23 4.46
C ALA A 25 6.07 2.87 4.61
N TYR A 26 5.01 2.63 3.85
CA TYR A 26 4.19 1.42 3.98
C TYR A 26 5.00 0.12 3.86
N PHE A 27 5.91 0.06 2.88
CA PHE A 27 6.78 -1.11 2.65
C PHE A 27 7.99 -1.18 3.60
N SER A 28 8.06 -0.33 4.63
CA SER A 28 8.97 -0.54 5.77
C SER A 28 8.63 -1.80 6.55
N LEU A 29 7.34 -2.18 6.56
CA LEU A 29 6.90 -3.50 6.99
C LEU A 29 7.02 -4.47 5.81
N PRO A 30 7.36 -5.75 6.07
CA PRO A 30 7.66 -6.71 5.00
C PRO A 30 6.40 -7.27 4.34
N PHE A 31 5.46 -6.40 3.98
CA PHE A 31 4.36 -6.67 3.08
C PHE A 31 4.89 -6.93 1.67
N CYS A 32 4.10 -7.61 0.86
CA CYS A 32 4.43 -7.84 -0.54
C CYS A 32 3.86 -6.70 -1.39
N ALA A 33 4.67 -6.26 -2.35
CA ALA A 33 4.18 -5.54 -3.51
C ALA A 33 3.62 -6.54 -4.53
N GLY A 34 2.67 -6.10 -5.35
CA GLY A 34 2.21 -6.88 -6.49
C GLY A 34 3.24 -6.92 -7.62
N THR A 35 2.93 -7.69 -8.65
CA THR A 35 3.87 -7.98 -9.76
C THR A 35 3.90 -6.91 -10.85
N LYS A 36 2.98 -5.95 -10.82
CA LYS A 36 2.90 -4.89 -11.82
C LYS A 36 3.94 -3.82 -11.53
N GLU A 37 4.86 -3.60 -12.47
CA GLU A 37 5.96 -2.63 -12.30
C GLU A 37 5.60 -1.22 -12.75
N THR A 38 4.62 -1.07 -13.65
CA THR A 38 4.25 0.22 -14.25
C THR A 38 2.75 0.47 -14.22
N ILE A 39 2.38 1.73 -14.05
CA ILE A 39 0.98 2.20 -14.18
C ILE A 39 0.75 2.78 -15.57
N SER A 40 -0.47 2.63 -16.10
CA SER A 40 -0.83 3.18 -17.43
C SER A 40 -0.83 4.71 -17.42
N HIS A 41 -1.20 5.31 -16.29
CA HIS A 41 -1.27 6.76 -16.11
C HIS A 41 -0.45 7.21 -14.91
N TYR A 42 0.78 7.66 -15.15
CA TYR A 42 1.62 8.28 -14.12
C TYR A 42 1.24 9.74 -13.91
N HIS A 43 0.64 10.05 -12.75
CA HIS A 43 0.53 11.41 -12.25
C HIS A 43 1.28 11.49 -10.93
N GLU A 44 2.62 11.58 -10.99
CA GLU A 44 3.32 12.24 -9.89
C GLU A 44 2.79 13.66 -9.83
N THR A 45 2.12 14.00 -8.75
CA THR A 45 1.61 15.35 -8.58
C THR A 45 2.67 16.17 -7.85
N LEU A 46 2.95 17.38 -8.35
CA LEU A 46 3.81 18.37 -7.69
C LEU A 46 3.46 18.57 -6.19
N SER A 47 2.23 18.26 -5.80
CA SER A 47 1.73 18.29 -4.43
C SER A 47 2.32 17.20 -3.51
N GLU A 48 2.63 15.99 -4.01
CA GLU A 48 3.29 14.91 -3.25
C GLU A 48 4.71 15.31 -2.82
N ALA A 49 5.47 15.83 -3.77
CA ALA A 49 6.82 16.35 -3.54
C ALA A 49 6.84 17.50 -2.51
N LEU A 50 5.79 18.33 -2.47
CA LEU A 50 5.67 19.45 -1.52
C LEU A 50 5.19 19.04 -0.12
N GLN A 51 4.45 17.94 0.00
CA GLN A 51 3.99 17.41 1.29
C GLN A 51 5.04 16.52 1.97
N GLY A 52 6.09 16.12 1.25
CA GLY A 52 7.10 15.20 1.77
C GLY A 52 6.58 13.79 1.98
N VAL A 53 5.56 13.41 1.21
CA VAL A 53 4.93 12.10 1.23
C VAL A 53 5.31 11.37 -0.06
N GLU A 54 5.87 10.17 0.07
CA GLU A 54 6.22 9.31 -1.05
C GLU A 54 5.13 8.25 -1.20
N LEU A 55 4.24 8.44 -2.18
CA LEU A 55 3.24 7.42 -2.51
C LEU A 55 3.91 6.31 -3.31
N GLU A 56 3.89 5.10 -2.76
CA GLU A 56 4.46 3.92 -3.39
C GLU A 56 3.37 3.15 -4.13
N PHE A 57 3.62 2.78 -5.39
CA PHE A 57 2.66 1.98 -6.15
C PHE A 57 2.53 0.58 -5.53
N SER A 58 1.29 0.12 -5.30
CA SER A 58 1.03 -1.19 -4.70
C SER A 58 1.47 -2.38 -5.55
N GLY A 59 1.62 -2.20 -6.87
CA GLY A 59 1.91 -3.27 -7.82
C GLY A 59 0.74 -4.20 -8.11
N LEU A 60 -0.45 -3.92 -7.56
CA LEU A 60 -1.65 -4.73 -7.78
C LEU A 60 -2.36 -4.31 -9.07
N GLU A 61 -2.81 -5.31 -9.82
CA GLU A 61 -3.68 -5.10 -10.97
C GLU A 61 -5.13 -5.10 -10.48
N ILE A 62 -5.75 -3.92 -10.51
CA ILE A 62 -7.14 -3.72 -10.10
C ILE A 62 -7.85 -3.06 -11.28
N GLU A 63 -8.93 -3.69 -11.72
CA GLU A 63 -9.76 -3.22 -12.82
C GLU A 63 -11.19 -3.02 -12.32
N PHE A 64 -11.79 -1.89 -12.68
CA PHE A 64 -13.14 -1.55 -12.23
C PHE A 64 -14.18 -2.51 -12.81
N LYS A 65 -14.91 -3.20 -11.93
CA LYS A 65 -15.93 -4.22 -12.28
C LYS A 65 -15.42 -5.39 -13.14
N ALA A 66 -14.12 -5.62 -13.21
CA ALA A 66 -13.61 -6.82 -13.86
C ALA A 66 -13.94 -8.05 -13.01
N ASP A 67 -14.46 -9.09 -13.65
CA ASP A 67 -14.66 -10.38 -13.02
C ASP A 67 -13.32 -11.11 -12.92
N ILE A 68 -12.76 -11.16 -11.71
CA ILE A 68 -11.54 -11.90 -11.41
C ILE A 68 -11.83 -13.11 -10.52
N SER A 69 -11.23 -14.25 -10.83
CA SER A 69 -11.24 -15.39 -9.91
C SER A 69 -10.36 -15.08 -8.70
N THR A 70 -10.76 -15.52 -7.50
CA THR A 70 -9.93 -15.38 -6.30
C THR A 70 -8.61 -16.11 -6.48
N THR A 71 -7.52 -15.36 -6.56
CA THR A 71 -6.16 -15.88 -6.68
C THR A 71 -5.26 -15.22 -5.63
N PRO A 72 -4.29 -15.97 -5.06
CA PRO A 72 -3.26 -15.37 -4.23
C PRO A 72 -2.39 -14.47 -5.13
N TYR A 73 -2.26 -13.19 -4.77
CA TYR A 73 -1.46 -12.23 -5.53
C TYR A 73 0.04 -12.30 -5.16
N CYS A 74 0.35 -12.73 -3.94
CA CYS A 74 1.71 -12.89 -3.46
C CYS A 74 1.80 -13.99 -2.39
N GLU A 75 3.00 -14.52 -2.20
CA GLU A 75 3.37 -15.31 -1.02
C GLU A 75 4.68 -14.78 -0.46
N ILE A 76 4.80 -14.71 0.87
CA ILE A 76 6.00 -14.21 1.54
C ILE A 76 6.54 -15.30 2.45
N GLN A 77 7.83 -15.60 2.31
CA GLN A 77 8.53 -16.41 3.29
C GLN A 77 8.79 -15.62 4.57
N LEU A 78 8.20 -16.07 5.67
CA LEU A 78 8.36 -15.51 7.00
C LEU A 78 9.69 -15.97 7.62
N THR A 79 10.74 -15.18 7.39
CA THR A 79 11.99 -15.29 8.15
C THR A 79 11.78 -14.79 9.58
N GLU A 80 12.67 -15.16 10.49
CA GLU A 80 12.61 -14.73 11.89
C GLU A 80 12.59 -13.19 12.01
N GLU A 81 13.34 -12.49 11.16
CA GLU A 81 13.37 -11.03 11.10
C GLU A 81 12.01 -10.44 10.70
N LYS A 82 11.41 -10.93 9.60
CA LYS A 82 10.10 -10.47 9.12
C LYS A 82 8.99 -10.76 10.13
N GLN A 83 9.05 -11.93 10.76
CA GLN A 83 8.11 -12.30 11.81
C GLN A 83 8.19 -11.34 13.01
N LYS A 84 9.41 -10.97 13.45
CA LYS A 84 9.61 -10.01 14.53
C LYS A 84 9.06 -8.63 14.16
N ALA A 85 9.28 -8.16 12.93
CA ALA A 85 8.74 -6.89 12.45
C ALA A 85 7.20 -6.85 12.52
N PHE A 86 6.52 -7.88 11.98
CA PHE A 86 5.06 -7.97 12.07
C PHE A 86 4.56 -8.09 13.50
N THR A 87 5.22 -8.90 14.34
CA THR A 87 4.86 -9.06 15.75
C THR A 87 4.96 -7.73 16.49
N TYR A 88 6.00 -6.93 16.21
CA TYR A 88 6.18 -5.60 16.78
C TYR A 88 5.07 -4.65 16.33
N ALA A 89 4.75 -4.62 15.04
CA ALA A 89 3.68 -3.78 14.50
C ALA A 89 2.32 -4.08 15.14
N VAL A 90 1.97 -5.37 15.25
CA VAL A 90 0.72 -5.81 15.90
C VAL A 90 0.68 -5.40 17.38
N LYS A 91 1.76 -5.64 18.14
CA LYS A 91 1.83 -5.27 19.56
C LYS A 91 1.67 -3.78 19.82
N ASN A 92 2.16 -2.95 18.89
CA ASN A 92 2.09 -1.50 19.00
C ASN A 92 0.84 -0.89 18.32
N HIS A 93 -0.09 -1.73 17.86
CA HIS A 93 -1.31 -1.31 17.16
C HIS A 93 -0.97 -0.37 16.01
N TYR A 94 -0.12 -0.85 15.09
CA TYR A 94 0.20 -0.07 13.90
C TYR A 94 -1.06 0.13 13.07
N TRP A 95 -1.27 1.36 12.62
CA TRP A 95 -2.23 1.70 11.58
C TRP A 95 -1.52 1.80 10.24
N TYR A 96 -2.29 1.73 9.17
CA TYR A 96 -1.84 2.00 7.82
C TYR A 96 -2.75 2.98 7.10
N GLN A 97 -2.21 3.66 6.10
CA GLN A 97 -2.96 4.49 5.17
C GLN A 97 -2.54 4.19 3.73
N MET A 98 -3.55 4.07 2.88
CA MET A 98 -3.42 3.91 1.44
C MET A 98 -4.49 4.77 0.74
N TYR A 99 -4.32 5.00 -0.56
CA TYR A 99 -5.28 5.73 -1.37
C TYR A 99 -5.72 4.89 -2.55
N LEU A 100 -7.02 4.70 -2.70
CA LEU A 100 -7.64 4.08 -3.86
C LEU A 100 -8.44 5.15 -4.56
N ASP A 101 -8.02 5.57 -5.76
CA ASP A 101 -8.67 6.66 -6.49
C ASP A 101 -8.81 7.96 -5.65
N ASP A 102 -7.71 8.45 -5.07
CA ASP A 102 -7.68 9.60 -4.15
C ASP A 102 -8.52 9.45 -2.86
N LEU A 103 -9.26 8.34 -2.69
CA LEU A 103 -10.01 8.06 -1.48
C LEU A 103 -9.10 7.41 -0.43
N PRO A 104 -8.96 8.02 0.76
CA PRO A 104 -8.08 7.49 1.77
C PRO A 104 -8.72 6.30 2.47
N VAL A 105 -7.96 5.21 2.57
CA VAL A 105 -8.32 4.00 3.31
C VAL A 105 -7.38 3.84 4.48
N TRP A 106 -7.94 3.54 5.65
CA TRP A 106 -7.23 3.40 6.91
C TRP A 106 -7.63 2.09 7.60
N GLY A 107 -6.71 1.49 8.35
CA GLY A 107 -6.97 0.29 9.16
C GLY A 107 -5.91 0.06 10.21
#